data_AF-A0A957UVP1-F1
#
_entry.id   AF-A0A957UVP1-F1
#
_cell.length_a   1.000
_cell.length_b   1.000
_cell.length_c   1.000
_cell.angle_alpha   90.00
_cell.angle_beta   90.00
_cell.angle_gamma   90.00
#
_symmetry.space_group_name_H-M   'P 1'
#
loop_
_entity.id
_entity.type
_entity.pdbx_description
1 polymer ?
#
loop_
_entity_poly.entity_id
_entity_poly.type
_entity_poly.pdbx_seq_one_letter_code
_entity_poly.pdbx_strand_id
1 'polypeptide(L)'
;MRITTHFHQHRGWRLAVVLVSALSLLVAFAPAQAAPPQAADPVNLEQSQIFNDDLTVRSGQTIDGDVVVYQGDVTVENEGAIRGNLIVYSGEIEIEEGGVVDGDITSFSGDIRIDGIVNGSVAALSGDVQIDSSAVVGGDVSVVSGAIDQDSGASVRGSVLRGPNLKLQLPAVPAIPGVPGIQVAVPAAPQPPSMIEMFLGLVWRVIRALLVLALAAGVAVLFYVWRPQWLEETRIVLVERTALSFATGLLFNLFGLAVIGLLWITVCFRPPAVLLGLLFGAINLAGLAVAGNEIGLRIGQRFKEQWVMPFRMILGILVPGAFIAVLWVLGSCFGFFAFIGALALTSFGTGALLVKFLKLGEARG
;
A
#
# COMPACT_ATOMS: atom_id res chain seq x y z
N MET A 1 2.19 -57.67 37.94
CA MET A 1 2.19 -56.19 37.80
C MET A 1 2.70 -55.86 36.41
N ARG A 2 1.79 -55.63 35.45
CA ARG A 2 2.06 -55.28 34.05
C ARG A 2 1.78 -53.78 33.89
N ILE A 3 2.65 -53.06 33.20
CA ILE A 3 2.30 -52.06 32.16
C ILE A 3 3.59 -51.83 31.35
N THR A 4 3.56 -52.25 30.08
CA THR A 4 4.46 -51.80 29.03
C THR A 4 3.61 -51.39 27.83
N THR A 5 4.16 -50.41 27.09
CA THR A 5 3.86 -49.94 25.72
C THR A 5 2.56 -49.16 25.46
N HIS A 6 2.73 -47.84 25.34
CA HIS A 6 1.87 -46.95 24.56
C HIS A 6 2.74 -46.17 23.55
N PHE A 7 2.97 -46.74 22.37
CA PHE A 7 3.57 -46.04 21.23
C PHE A 7 3.02 -46.63 19.93
N HIS A 8 1.78 -46.25 19.54
CA HIS A 8 1.28 -46.54 18.20
C HIS A 8 0.26 -45.52 17.63
N GLN A 9 0.13 -44.31 18.21
CA GLN A 9 -0.96 -43.38 17.85
C GLN A 9 -0.59 -42.20 16.93
N HIS A 10 0.64 -42.11 16.39
CA HIS A 10 1.07 -40.95 15.58
C HIS A 10 1.18 -41.16 14.07
N ARG A 11 0.87 -42.36 13.56
CA ARG A 11 1.06 -42.69 12.13
C ARG A 11 -0.12 -42.27 11.25
N GLY A 12 -1.34 -42.24 11.79
CA GLY A 12 -2.55 -41.85 11.05
C GLY A 12 -2.65 -40.35 10.75
N TRP A 13 -2.26 -39.48 11.69
CA TRP A 13 -2.32 -38.03 11.51
C TRP A 13 -1.41 -37.56 10.37
N ARG A 14 -0.18 -38.08 10.31
CA ARG A 14 0.80 -37.67 9.27
C ARG A 14 0.32 -38.06 7.87
N LEU A 15 -0.37 -39.19 7.72
CA LEU A 15 -0.96 -39.61 6.45
C LEU A 15 -2.16 -38.75 6.05
N ALA A 16 -3.00 -38.34 7.00
CA ALA A 16 -4.13 -37.45 6.73
C ALA A 16 -3.67 -36.06 6.25
N VAL A 17 -2.62 -35.50 6.85
CA VAL A 17 -2.08 -34.19 6.44
C VAL A 17 -1.49 -34.25 5.03
N VAL A 18 -0.76 -35.31 4.68
CA VAL A 18 -0.20 -35.49 3.33
C VAL A 18 -1.31 -35.68 2.29
N LEU A 19 -2.36 -36.45 2.60
CA LEU A 19 -3.50 -36.65 1.70
C LEU A 19 -4.29 -35.35 1.45
N VAL A 20 -4.55 -34.56 2.49
CA VAL A 20 -5.24 -33.26 2.33
C VAL A 20 -4.40 -32.28 1.53
N SER A 21 -3.07 -32.27 1.73
CA SER A 21 -2.13 -31.43 0.98
C SER A 21 -2.04 -31.85 -0.50
N ALA A 22 -2.06 -33.16 -0.78
CA ALA A 22 -2.04 -33.68 -2.15
C ALA A 22 -3.37 -33.42 -2.89
N LEU A 23 -4.51 -33.51 -2.19
CA LEU A 23 -5.83 -33.28 -2.78
C LEU A 23 -6.08 -31.79 -3.08
N SER A 24 -5.51 -30.89 -2.29
CA SER A 24 -5.58 -29.44 -2.53
C SER A 24 -4.69 -28.98 -3.69
N LEU A 25 -3.57 -29.66 -3.95
CA LEU A 25 -2.77 -29.42 -5.15
C LEU A 25 -3.45 -29.88 -6.45
N LEU A 26 -4.28 -30.94 -6.40
CA LEU A 26 -4.99 -31.45 -7.58
C LEU A 26 -6.11 -30.51 -8.08
N VAL A 27 -6.72 -29.72 -7.19
CA VAL A 27 -7.75 -28.73 -7.57
C VAL A 27 -7.13 -27.49 -8.24
N ALA A 28 -5.90 -27.12 -7.87
CA ALA A 28 -5.20 -25.98 -8.44
C ALA A 28 -4.67 -26.20 -9.87
N PHE A 29 -4.57 -27.46 -10.31
CA PHE A 29 -4.07 -27.85 -11.64
C PHE A 29 -5.12 -28.54 -12.52
N ALA A 30 -6.40 -28.46 -12.15
CA ALA A 30 -7.47 -28.95 -13.02
C ALA A 30 -7.53 -28.09 -14.30
N PRO A 31 -7.42 -28.66 -15.51
CA PRO A 31 -7.53 -27.90 -16.74
C PRO A 31 -8.94 -27.32 -16.85
N ALA A 32 -9.04 -26.01 -17.10
CA ALA A 32 -10.30 -25.36 -17.38
C ALA A 32 -10.91 -25.98 -18.66
N GLN A 33 -12.04 -26.65 -18.53
CA GLN A 33 -12.81 -27.09 -19.68
C GLN A 33 -13.40 -25.85 -20.35
N ALA A 34 -12.91 -25.51 -21.55
CA ALA A 34 -13.50 -24.47 -22.37
C ALA A 34 -14.95 -24.84 -22.68
N ALA A 35 -15.88 -23.95 -22.36
CA ALA A 35 -17.28 -24.09 -22.74
C ALA A 35 -17.40 -24.07 -24.27
N PRO A 36 -18.32 -24.85 -24.89
CA PRO A 36 -18.52 -24.82 -26.33
C PRO A 36 -18.96 -23.42 -26.79
N PRO A 37 -18.52 -22.97 -27.98
CA PRO A 37 -18.89 -21.66 -28.51
C PRO A 37 -20.41 -21.59 -28.69
N GLN A 38 -21.06 -20.67 -28.00
CA GLN A 38 -22.45 -20.32 -28.26
C GLN A 38 -22.51 -19.56 -29.60
N ALA A 39 -23.40 -20.00 -30.49
CA ALA A 39 -23.66 -19.32 -31.74
C ALA A 39 -24.11 -17.88 -31.44
N ALA A 40 -23.39 -16.90 -31.97
CA ALA A 40 -23.71 -15.50 -31.81
C ALA A 40 -25.07 -15.19 -32.43
N ASP A 41 -25.95 -14.57 -31.64
CA ASP A 41 -27.13 -13.90 -32.16
C ASP A 41 -26.71 -12.77 -33.12
N PRO A 42 -27.50 -12.46 -34.16
CA PRO A 42 -27.16 -11.42 -35.13
C PRO A 42 -27.08 -10.06 -34.44
N VAL A 43 -25.87 -9.50 -34.38
CA VAL A 43 -25.55 -8.20 -33.77
C VAL A 43 -26.25 -7.07 -34.53
N ASN A 44 -26.95 -6.22 -33.78
CA ASN A 44 -27.57 -5.00 -34.26
C ASN A 44 -26.49 -3.89 -34.35
N LEU A 45 -26.30 -3.33 -35.55
CA LEU A 45 -25.16 -2.50 -35.96
C LEU A 45 -25.33 -1.01 -35.59
N GLU A 46 -25.43 -0.68 -34.30
CA GLU A 46 -25.35 0.73 -33.86
C GLU A 46 -24.33 0.98 -32.73
N GLN A 47 -23.74 -0.06 -32.13
CA GLN A 47 -22.66 0.05 -31.14
C GLN A 47 -21.74 -1.17 -31.23
N SER A 48 -20.44 -0.96 -31.40
CA SER A 48 -19.46 -2.06 -31.45
C SER A 48 -18.78 -2.21 -30.09
N GLN A 49 -19.12 -3.26 -29.34
CA GLN A 49 -18.50 -3.58 -28.06
C GLN A 49 -17.58 -4.79 -28.22
N ILE A 50 -16.29 -4.62 -27.92
CA ILE A 50 -15.26 -5.65 -28.03
C ILE A 50 -14.80 -6.03 -26.63
N PHE A 51 -14.84 -7.34 -26.33
CA PHE A 51 -14.47 -7.89 -25.02
C PHE A 51 -13.31 -8.88 -25.17
N ASN A 52 -12.18 -8.59 -24.52
CA ASN A 52 -10.97 -9.45 -24.49
C ASN A 52 -10.45 -9.83 -25.88
N ASP A 53 -10.50 -8.89 -26.83
CA ASP A 53 -10.03 -9.08 -28.20
C ASP A 53 -9.54 -7.74 -28.76
N ASP A 54 -8.65 -7.81 -29.74
CA ASP A 54 -8.05 -6.63 -30.36
C ASP A 54 -8.96 -6.13 -31.50
N LEU A 55 -9.01 -4.81 -31.69
CA LEU A 55 -9.75 -4.19 -32.78
C LEU A 55 -8.79 -3.61 -33.81
N THR A 56 -8.79 -4.18 -35.00
CA THR A 56 -8.15 -3.56 -36.17
C THR A 56 -9.21 -3.05 -37.14
N VAL A 57 -9.30 -1.73 -37.31
CA VAL A 57 -10.10 -1.10 -38.37
C VAL A 57 -9.22 -1.03 -39.61
N ARG A 58 -9.45 -1.96 -40.54
CA ARG A 58 -8.59 -2.11 -41.71
C ARG A 58 -8.75 -0.96 -42.69
N SER A 59 -7.77 -0.83 -43.58
CA SER A 59 -7.84 0.15 -44.66
C SER A 59 -9.15 0.07 -45.47
N GLY A 60 -9.80 1.22 -45.64
CA GLY A 60 -11.10 1.37 -46.31
C GLY A 60 -12.31 0.87 -45.50
N GLN A 61 -12.10 0.33 -44.30
CA GLN A 61 -13.19 -0.07 -43.40
C GLN A 61 -13.69 1.15 -42.63
N THR A 62 -15.01 1.29 -42.51
CA THR A 62 -15.61 2.25 -41.59
C THR A 62 -16.49 1.55 -40.58
N ILE A 63 -16.32 1.90 -39.30
CA ILE A 63 -17.23 1.54 -38.23
C ILE A 63 -18.14 2.73 -37.94
N ASP A 64 -19.44 2.48 -37.98
CA ASP A 64 -20.47 3.45 -37.64
C ASP A 64 -20.83 3.37 -36.15
N GLY A 65 -20.88 4.53 -35.48
CA GLY A 65 -21.23 4.64 -34.07
C GLY A 65 -20.04 4.54 -33.11
N ASP A 66 -20.35 4.51 -31.82
CA ASP A 66 -19.35 4.44 -30.75
C ASP A 66 -18.76 3.04 -30.64
N VAL A 67 -17.44 3.00 -30.37
CA VAL A 67 -16.66 1.78 -30.17
C VAL A 67 -16.18 1.73 -28.73
N VAL A 68 -16.42 0.59 -28.06
CA VAL A 68 -15.95 0.35 -26.70
C VAL A 68 -15.13 -0.94 -26.67
N VAL A 69 -13.86 -0.83 -26.27
CA VAL A 69 -12.94 -1.96 -26.10
C VAL A 69 -12.59 -2.11 -24.63
N TYR A 70 -12.98 -3.23 -24.02
CA TYR A 70 -12.79 -3.45 -22.58
C TYR A 70 -11.37 -3.91 -22.23
N GLN A 71 -10.82 -4.79 -23.06
CA GLN A 71 -9.48 -5.36 -22.89
C GLN A 71 -9.00 -5.82 -24.27
N GLY A 72 -7.97 -5.17 -24.79
CA GLY A 72 -7.45 -5.41 -26.14
C GLY A 72 -6.94 -4.12 -26.76
N ASP A 73 -6.02 -4.26 -27.71
CA ASP A 73 -5.39 -3.14 -28.39
C ASP A 73 -6.26 -2.68 -29.58
N VAL A 74 -6.18 -1.40 -29.92
CA VAL A 74 -6.96 -0.81 -31.02
C VAL A 74 -6.02 -0.19 -32.03
N THR A 75 -6.10 -0.65 -33.28
CA THR A 75 -5.39 -0.06 -34.41
C THR A 75 -6.39 0.43 -35.45
N VAL A 76 -6.29 1.70 -35.84
CA VAL A 76 -7.02 2.27 -36.99
C VAL A 76 -6.02 2.50 -38.11
N GLU A 77 -6.05 1.63 -39.12
CA GLU A 77 -5.12 1.68 -40.25
C GLU A 77 -5.43 2.85 -41.20
N ASN A 78 -4.53 3.10 -42.14
CA ASN A 78 -4.70 4.08 -43.22
C ASN A 78 -6.04 3.92 -43.97
N GLU A 79 -6.82 5.00 -44.14
CA GLU A 79 -8.20 5.00 -44.70
C GLU A 79 -9.24 4.23 -43.86
N GLY A 80 -8.86 3.71 -42.69
CA GLY A 80 -9.78 3.22 -41.67
C GLY A 80 -10.48 4.37 -40.95
N ALA A 81 -11.76 4.21 -40.64
CA ALA A 81 -12.54 5.25 -39.96
C ALA A 81 -13.46 4.73 -38.85
N ILE A 82 -13.54 5.47 -37.75
CA ILE A 82 -14.56 5.30 -36.70
C ILE A 82 -15.42 6.57 -36.68
N ARG A 83 -16.70 6.46 -37.09
CA ARG A 83 -17.67 7.56 -37.07
C ARG A 83 -18.38 7.65 -35.72
N GLY A 84 -17.61 7.87 -34.67
CA GLY A 84 -18.08 7.93 -33.29
C GLY A 84 -16.93 8.04 -32.29
N ASN A 85 -17.25 7.87 -31.01
CA ASN A 85 -16.26 7.91 -29.94
C ASN A 85 -15.54 6.55 -29.82
N LEU A 86 -14.27 6.59 -29.45
CA LEU A 86 -13.47 5.40 -29.15
C LEU A 86 -13.14 5.39 -27.64
N ILE A 87 -13.64 4.37 -26.93
CA ILE A 87 -13.42 4.20 -25.49
C ILE A 87 -12.66 2.89 -25.27
N VAL A 88 -11.46 2.96 -24.71
CA VAL A 88 -10.63 1.80 -24.40
C VAL A 88 -10.34 1.74 -22.90
N TYR A 89 -10.76 0.67 -22.25
CA TYR A 89 -10.55 0.50 -20.81
C TYR A 89 -9.15 0.01 -20.47
N SER A 90 -8.60 -0.90 -21.29
CA SER A 90 -7.28 -1.49 -21.09
C SER A 90 -6.71 -1.95 -22.43
N GLY A 91 -5.66 -1.30 -22.90
CA GLY A 91 -5.00 -1.62 -24.17
C GLY A 91 -4.37 -0.39 -24.81
N GLU A 92 -3.46 -0.61 -25.74
CA GLU A 92 -2.84 0.46 -26.54
C GLU A 92 -3.79 0.94 -27.65
N ILE A 93 -3.75 2.23 -27.96
CA ILE A 93 -4.49 2.81 -29.08
C ILE A 93 -3.48 3.35 -30.08
N GLU A 94 -3.53 2.87 -31.32
CA GLU A 94 -2.73 3.34 -32.45
C GLU A 94 -3.64 3.84 -33.57
N ILE A 95 -3.53 5.14 -33.90
CA ILE A 95 -4.20 5.73 -35.05
C ILE A 95 -3.13 6.04 -36.09
N GLU A 96 -3.00 5.18 -37.11
CA GLU A 96 -1.99 5.31 -38.15
C GLU A 96 -2.24 6.54 -39.05
N GLU A 97 -1.23 6.94 -39.83
CA GLU A 97 -1.35 7.98 -40.85
C GLU A 97 -2.54 7.68 -41.78
N GLY A 98 -3.46 8.63 -41.93
CA GLY A 98 -4.68 8.47 -42.74
C GLY A 98 -5.83 7.72 -42.05
N GLY A 99 -5.64 7.19 -40.83
CA GLY A 99 -6.72 6.71 -39.97
C GLY A 99 -7.51 7.88 -39.37
N VAL A 100 -8.82 7.70 -39.19
CA VAL A 100 -9.72 8.77 -38.73
C VAL A 100 -10.64 8.31 -37.59
N VAL A 101 -10.69 9.09 -36.51
CA VAL A 101 -11.72 8.99 -35.46
C VAL A 101 -12.50 10.30 -35.43
N ASP A 102 -13.79 10.24 -35.77
CA ASP A 102 -14.64 11.43 -35.91
C ASP A 102 -15.20 11.97 -34.57
N GLY A 103 -14.96 11.25 -33.48
CA GLY A 103 -15.36 11.61 -32.12
C GLY A 103 -14.19 11.76 -31.14
N ASP A 104 -14.49 11.61 -29.86
CA ASP A 104 -13.52 11.66 -28.76
C ASP A 104 -12.82 10.30 -28.56
N ILE A 105 -11.55 10.34 -28.16
CA ILE A 105 -10.80 9.16 -27.71
C ILE A 105 -10.65 9.21 -26.19
N THR A 106 -11.06 8.17 -25.50
CA THR A 106 -10.87 8.00 -24.05
C THR A 106 -10.13 6.68 -23.76
N SER A 107 -8.90 6.77 -23.23
CA SER A 107 -8.16 5.62 -22.69
C SER A 107 -8.14 5.66 -21.16
N PHE A 108 -8.58 4.58 -20.51
CA PHE A 108 -8.45 4.45 -19.05
C PHE A 108 -7.07 3.95 -18.65
N SER A 109 -6.51 3.00 -19.40
CA SER A 109 -5.23 2.36 -19.13
C SER A 109 -4.58 1.88 -20.42
N GLY A 110 -3.44 2.46 -20.77
CA GLY A 110 -2.68 2.12 -21.96
C GLY A 110 -2.27 3.38 -22.74
N ASP A 111 -1.22 3.23 -23.52
CA ASP A 111 -0.62 4.34 -24.26
C ASP A 111 -1.46 4.66 -25.51
N ILE A 112 -1.42 5.92 -25.95
CA ILE A 112 -2.10 6.38 -27.16
C ILE A 112 -1.05 6.93 -28.12
N ARG A 113 -0.94 6.34 -29.30
CA ARG A 113 -0.14 6.85 -30.43
C ARG A 113 -1.07 7.36 -31.52
N ILE A 114 -0.87 8.61 -31.93
CA ILE A 114 -1.68 9.26 -32.98
C ILE A 114 -0.74 9.78 -34.05
N ASP A 115 -0.88 9.26 -35.26
CA ASP A 115 -0.32 9.83 -36.50
C ASP A 115 -1.47 10.27 -37.45
N GLY A 116 -2.68 9.73 -37.30
CA GLY A 116 -3.87 10.13 -38.06
C GLY A 116 -4.66 11.32 -37.52
N ILE A 117 -5.97 11.34 -37.81
CA ILE A 117 -6.88 12.45 -37.49
C ILE A 117 -7.87 12.05 -36.39
N VAL A 118 -7.94 12.87 -35.35
CA VAL A 118 -8.96 12.79 -34.29
C VAL A 118 -9.74 14.10 -34.28
N ASN A 119 -11.00 14.08 -34.71
CA ASN A 119 -11.79 15.32 -34.81
C ASN A 119 -12.27 15.83 -33.44
N GLY A 120 -12.34 14.95 -32.43
CA GLY A 120 -12.68 15.30 -31.05
C GLY A 120 -11.47 15.55 -30.14
N SER A 121 -11.67 15.34 -28.84
CA SER A 121 -10.68 15.45 -27.78
C SER A 121 -10.06 14.10 -27.43
N VAL A 122 -8.85 14.13 -26.88
CA VAL A 122 -8.12 12.93 -26.41
C VAL A 122 -7.96 13.01 -24.89
N ALA A 123 -8.43 11.98 -24.20
CA ALA A 123 -8.31 11.84 -22.75
C ALA A 123 -7.64 10.51 -22.39
N ALA A 124 -6.51 10.58 -21.67
CA ALA A 124 -5.85 9.39 -21.10
C ALA A 124 -5.78 9.51 -19.57
N LEU A 125 -6.31 8.51 -18.86
CA LEU A 125 -6.23 8.47 -17.40
C LEU A 125 -4.87 7.95 -16.93
N SER A 126 -4.40 6.85 -17.53
CA SER A 126 -3.12 6.21 -17.20
C SER A 126 -2.45 5.70 -18.46
N GLY A 127 -1.34 6.32 -18.85
CA GLY A 127 -0.61 6.00 -20.09
C GLY A 127 -0.04 7.27 -20.72
N ASP A 128 0.96 7.09 -21.57
CA ASP A 128 1.59 8.16 -22.32
C ASP A 128 0.80 8.44 -23.61
N VAL A 129 0.76 9.70 -24.04
CA VAL A 129 0.13 10.11 -25.31
C VAL A 129 1.21 10.65 -26.23
N GLN A 130 1.45 9.97 -27.34
CA GLN A 130 2.35 10.37 -28.41
C GLN A 130 1.54 10.90 -29.60
N ILE A 131 1.82 12.14 -30.00
CA ILE A 131 1.19 12.81 -31.12
C ILE A 131 2.27 13.06 -32.18
N ASP A 132 2.30 12.21 -33.19
CA ASP A 132 3.29 12.19 -34.26
C ASP A 132 3.08 13.32 -35.28
N SER A 133 4.10 13.54 -36.12
CA SER A 133 4.18 14.72 -36.98
C SER A 133 3.05 14.92 -37.99
N SER A 134 2.29 13.88 -38.37
CA SER A 134 1.16 14.02 -39.29
C SER A 134 -0.20 14.14 -38.59
N ALA A 135 -0.21 14.04 -37.26
CA ALA A 135 -1.44 13.99 -36.48
C ALA A 135 -2.17 15.33 -36.36
N VAL A 136 -3.50 15.24 -36.37
CA VAL A 136 -4.40 16.38 -36.14
C VAL A 136 -5.44 16.03 -35.09
N VAL A 137 -5.40 16.73 -33.96
CA VAL A 137 -6.42 16.65 -32.89
C VAL A 137 -7.27 17.91 -32.89
N GLY A 138 -8.57 17.75 -33.12
CA GLY A 138 -9.53 18.85 -33.23
C GLY A 138 -9.87 19.51 -31.89
N GLY A 139 -9.80 18.76 -30.79
CA GLY A 139 -10.14 19.20 -29.44
C GLY A 139 -8.96 19.32 -28.49
N ASP A 140 -9.23 19.13 -27.20
CA ASP A 140 -8.23 19.18 -26.13
C ASP A 140 -7.49 17.83 -26.03
N VAL A 141 -6.23 17.86 -25.60
CA VAL A 141 -5.47 16.66 -25.22
C VAL A 141 -5.19 16.71 -23.74
N SER A 142 -5.54 15.65 -23.03
CA SER A 142 -5.61 15.67 -21.57
C SER A 142 -5.11 14.36 -20.97
N VAL A 143 -4.05 14.43 -20.14
CA VAL A 143 -3.45 13.26 -19.49
C VAL A 143 -3.40 13.45 -17.98
N VAL A 144 -3.98 12.50 -17.23
CA VAL A 144 -3.99 12.54 -15.75
C VAL A 144 -2.68 11.99 -15.20
N SER A 145 -2.30 10.77 -15.61
CA SER A 145 -1.08 10.07 -15.19
C SER A 145 -0.32 9.53 -16.39
N GLY A 146 0.66 10.29 -16.87
CA GLY A 146 1.49 9.96 -18.03
C GLY A 146 2.16 11.21 -18.62
N ALA A 147 2.95 11.01 -19.66
CA ALA A 147 3.55 12.06 -20.47
C ALA A 147 2.68 12.38 -21.71
N ILE A 148 2.85 13.59 -22.23
CA ILE A 148 2.37 13.93 -23.58
C ILE A 148 3.60 14.31 -24.37
N ASP A 149 3.88 13.60 -25.45
CA ASP A 149 4.92 13.93 -26.42
C ASP A 149 4.24 14.38 -27.72
N GLN A 150 4.57 15.59 -28.17
CA GLN A 150 3.97 16.19 -29.36
C GLN A 150 5.08 16.60 -30.31
N ASP A 151 5.09 15.97 -31.48
CA ASP A 151 6.05 16.27 -32.53
C ASP A 151 5.79 17.65 -33.16
N SER A 152 6.86 18.25 -33.70
CA SER A 152 6.80 19.60 -34.27
C SER A 152 5.84 19.78 -35.46
N GLY A 153 5.45 18.68 -36.12
CA GLY A 153 4.46 18.68 -37.20
C GLY A 153 3.01 18.53 -36.74
N ALA A 154 2.79 18.05 -35.50
CA ALA A 154 1.46 17.74 -34.98
C ALA A 154 0.63 19.00 -34.71
N SER A 155 -0.67 18.95 -35.04
CA SER A 155 -1.61 20.03 -34.81
C SER A 155 -2.65 19.65 -33.75
N VAL A 156 -2.58 20.28 -32.58
CA VAL A 156 -3.66 20.23 -31.56
C VAL A 156 -4.37 21.58 -31.57
N ARG A 157 -5.65 21.58 -31.94
CA ARG A 157 -6.43 22.83 -32.06
C ARG A 157 -6.97 23.33 -30.72
N GLY A 158 -7.11 22.45 -29.73
CA GLY A 158 -7.48 22.78 -28.36
C GLY A 158 -6.27 23.00 -27.45
N SER A 159 -6.49 22.79 -26.15
CA SER A 159 -5.48 22.92 -25.10
C SER A 159 -4.81 21.58 -24.79
N VAL A 160 -3.51 21.61 -24.50
CA VAL A 160 -2.77 20.45 -23.98
C VAL A 160 -2.67 20.57 -22.45
N LEU A 161 -3.34 19.66 -21.74
CA LEU A 161 -3.51 19.70 -20.28
C LEU A 161 -2.84 18.49 -19.62
N ARG A 162 -2.05 18.72 -18.56
CA ARG A 162 -1.39 17.67 -17.77
C ARG A 162 -1.73 17.75 -16.28
N GLY A 163 -2.01 16.61 -15.65
CA GLY A 163 -1.90 16.42 -14.20
C GLY A 163 -3.21 16.23 -13.40
N PRO A 164 -3.11 16.15 -12.06
CA PRO A 164 -4.19 15.65 -11.18
C PRO A 164 -5.36 16.62 -10.95
N ASN A 165 -5.33 17.83 -11.53
CA ASN A 165 -6.40 18.84 -11.43
C ASN A 165 -7.17 19.03 -12.75
N LEU A 166 -7.13 18.03 -13.63
CA LEU A 166 -7.88 18.03 -14.89
C LEU A 166 -9.39 17.94 -14.62
N LYS A 167 -10.16 18.90 -15.14
CA LYS A 167 -11.61 18.76 -15.31
C LYS A 167 -11.86 18.08 -16.66
N LEU A 168 -11.70 16.76 -16.70
CA LEU A 168 -12.08 15.98 -17.87
C LEU A 168 -13.60 16.03 -18.03
N GLN A 169 -14.07 16.54 -19.16
CA GLN A 169 -15.44 16.32 -19.61
C GLN A 169 -15.45 14.96 -20.32
N LEU A 170 -15.50 13.88 -19.53
CA LEU A 170 -15.60 12.54 -20.10
C LEU A 170 -17.02 12.36 -20.70
N PRO A 171 -17.15 11.76 -21.90
CA PRO A 171 -18.45 11.40 -22.44
C PRO A 171 -19.18 10.45 -21.47
N ALA A 172 -20.50 10.58 -21.40
CA ALA A 172 -21.31 9.71 -20.56
C ALA A 172 -21.15 8.27 -21.05
N VAL A 173 -20.61 7.39 -20.19
CA VAL A 173 -20.50 5.95 -20.51
C VAL A 173 -21.89 5.43 -20.85
N PRO A 174 -22.11 4.87 -22.05
CA PRO A 174 -23.41 4.34 -22.45
C PRO A 174 -23.88 3.28 -21.45
N ALA A 175 -25.17 3.30 -21.11
CA ALA A 175 -25.74 2.28 -20.25
C ALA A 175 -25.62 0.91 -20.94
N ILE A 176 -24.94 -0.06 -20.31
CA ILE A 176 -24.81 -1.43 -20.82
C ILE A 176 -26.22 -2.06 -20.82
N PRO A 177 -26.80 -2.40 -21.99
CA PRO A 177 -28.11 -3.03 -22.07
C PRO A 177 -28.09 -4.38 -21.33
N GLY A 178 -29.00 -4.58 -20.38
CA GLY A 178 -29.09 -5.82 -19.60
C GLY A 178 -28.41 -5.80 -18.23
N VAL A 179 -27.78 -4.68 -17.83
CA VAL A 179 -27.23 -4.50 -16.47
C VAL A 179 -27.98 -3.37 -15.75
N PRO A 180 -29.16 -3.64 -15.15
CA PRO A 180 -29.90 -2.61 -14.43
C PRO A 180 -29.14 -2.18 -13.17
N GLY A 181 -28.78 -0.90 -13.09
CA GLY A 181 -28.46 -0.24 -11.82
C GLY A 181 -27.02 0.19 -11.56
N ILE A 182 -26.07 0.04 -12.49
CA ILE A 182 -24.74 0.65 -12.33
C ILE A 182 -24.78 2.10 -12.83
N GLN A 183 -25.23 3.00 -11.96
CA GLN A 183 -24.90 4.42 -12.11
C GLN A 183 -23.45 4.59 -11.65
N VAL A 184 -22.52 4.75 -12.59
CA VAL A 184 -21.16 5.16 -12.26
C VAL A 184 -21.23 6.60 -11.77
N ALA A 185 -21.43 6.77 -10.46
CA ALA A 185 -21.30 8.05 -9.82
C ALA A 185 -19.85 8.50 -9.99
N VAL A 186 -19.60 9.44 -10.91
CA VAL A 186 -18.30 10.07 -11.05
C VAL A 186 -17.95 10.64 -9.67
N PRO A 187 -16.89 10.13 -9.00
CA PRO A 187 -16.55 10.61 -7.67
C PRO A 187 -16.31 12.11 -7.77
N ALA A 188 -16.97 12.89 -6.90
CA ALA A 188 -16.71 14.32 -6.83
C ALA A 188 -15.20 14.55 -6.67
N ALA A 189 -14.64 15.45 -7.48
CA ALA A 189 -13.22 15.77 -7.46
C ALA A 189 -12.75 15.99 -6.00
N PRO A 190 -11.66 15.36 -5.55
CA PRO A 190 -11.20 15.48 -4.17
C PRO A 190 -11.01 16.95 -3.82
N GLN A 191 -11.82 17.47 -2.91
CA GLN A 191 -11.64 18.83 -2.45
C GLN A 191 -10.37 18.87 -1.57
N PRO A 192 -9.44 19.81 -1.81
CA PRO A 192 -8.29 19.94 -0.95
C PRO A 192 -8.79 20.25 0.48
N PRO A 193 -8.16 19.66 1.51
CA PRO A 193 -8.59 19.88 2.88
C PRO A 193 -8.54 21.36 3.20
N SER A 194 -9.60 21.84 3.83
CA SER A 194 -9.71 23.21 4.30
C SER A 194 -8.67 23.49 5.39
N MET A 195 -8.33 24.77 5.60
CA MET A 195 -7.38 25.17 6.65
C MET A 195 -7.82 24.71 8.05
N ILE A 196 -9.13 24.64 8.30
CA ILE A 196 -9.68 24.15 9.57
C ILE A 196 -9.47 22.64 9.74
N GLU A 197 -9.65 21.85 8.68
CA GLU A 197 -9.39 20.40 8.71
C GLU A 197 -7.90 20.11 8.89
N MET A 198 -7.03 20.89 8.24
CA MET A 198 -5.60 20.78 8.43
C MET A 198 -5.19 21.10 9.88
N PHE A 199 -5.74 22.18 10.46
CA PHE A 199 -5.51 22.53 11.86
C PHE A 199 -6.04 21.46 12.82
N LEU A 200 -7.28 21.00 12.66
CA LEU A 200 -7.86 19.93 13.48
C LEU A 200 -7.07 18.62 13.36
N GLY A 201 -6.59 18.30 12.16
CA GLY A 201 -5.69 17.18 11.92
C GLY A 201 -4.37 17.30 12.69
N LEU A 202 -3.77 18.50 12.71
CA LEU A 202 -2.57 18.78 13.51
C LEU A 202 -2.85 18.63 15.00
N VAL A 203 -3.93 19.25 15.50
CA VAL A 203 -4.33 19.15 16.92
C VAL A 203 -4.53 17.69 17.32
N TRP A 204 -5.22 16.91 16.49
CA TRP A 204 -5.44 15.48 16.77
C TRP A 204 -4.15 14.67 16.80
N ARG A 205 -3.20 14.95 15.89
CA ARG A 205 -1.87 14.32 15.90
C ARG A 205 -1.11 14.63 17.19
N VAL A 206 -1.14 15.88 17.65
CA VAL A 206 -0.51 16.31 18.91
C VAL A 206 -1.16 15.61 20.10
N ILE A 207 -2.50 15.62 20.19
CA ILE A 207 -3.23 14.93 21.27
C ILE A 207 -2.87 13.46 21.31
N ARG A 208 -2.90 12.76 20.16
CA ARG A 208 -2.54 11.35 20.07
C ARG A 208 -1.10 11.09 20.51
N ALA A 209 -0.16 11.94 20.11
CA ALA A 209 1.24 11.81 20.51
C ALA A 209 1.41 11.98 22.02
N LEU A 210 0.76 12.98 22.63
CA LEU A 210 0.77 13.19 24.08
C LEU A 210 0.15 12.02 24.84
N LEU A 211 -0.97 11.47 24.34
CA LEU A 211 -1.60 10.28 24.92
C LEU A 211 -0.69 9.05 24.89
N VAL A 212 0.02 8.82 23.78
CA VAL A 212 0.98 7.72 23.67
C VAL A 212 2.15 7.89 24.64
N LEU A 213 2.69 9.11 24.79
CA LEU A 213 3.76 9.39 25.75
C LEU A 213 3.30 9.24 27.19
N ALA A 214 2.11 9.75 27.52
CA ALA A 214 1.52 9.62 28.84
C ALA A 214 1.26 8.14 29.18
N LEU A 215 0.75 7.36 28.23
CA LEU A 215 0.56 5.92 28.39
C LEU A 215 1.90 5.20 28.60
N ALA A 216 2.92 5.51 27.80
CA ALA A 216 4.23 4.88 27.92
C ALA A 216 4.87 5.17 29.29
N ALA A 217 4.85 6.43 29.73
CA ALA A 217 5.34 6.83 31.05
C ALA A 217 4.51 6.19 32.17
N GLY A 218 3.18 6.16 32.04
CA GLY A 218 2.28 5.55 33.01
C GLY A 218 2.51 4.05 33.16
N VAL A 219 2.68 3.32 32.06
CA VAL A 219 3.01 1.89 32.07
C VAL A 219 4.38 1.65 32.69
N ALA A 220 5.38 2.49 32.40
CA ALA A 220 6.70 2.38 33.00
C ALA A 220 6.67 2.58 34.53
N VAL A 221 5.91 3.57 35.00
CA VAL A 221 5.71 3.81 36.44
C VAL A 221 4.96 2.66 37.09
N LEU A 222 3.88 2.16 36.47
CA LEU A 222 3.14 0.99 36.95
C LEU A 222 4.07 -0.23 37.07
N PHE A 223 4.90 -0.45 36.05
CA PHE A 223 5.86 -1.54 36.04
C PHE A 223 6.93 -1.38 37.14
N TYR A 224 7.41 -0.16 37.39
CA TYR A 224 8.29 0.15 38.52
C TYR A 224 7.65 -0.15 39.87
N VAL A 225 6.39 0.26 40.09
CA VAL A 225 5.66 -0.03 41.33
C VAL A 225 5.52 -1.53 41.54
N TRP A 226 5.33 -2.29 40.46
CA TRP A 226 5.17 -3.74 40.53
C TRP A 226 6.49 -4.49 40.76
N ARG A 227 7.59 -4.10 40.10
CA ARG A 227 8.86 -4.85 40.09
C ARG A 227 10.11 -3.94 40.04
N PRO A 228 10.41 -3.17 41.10
CA PRO A 228 11.49 -2.18 41.08
C PRO A 228 12.90 -2.82 40.99
N GLN A 229 13.15 -3.88 41.75
CA GLN A 229 14.45 -4.58 41.78
C GLN A 229 14.81 -5.16 40.40
N TRP A 230 13.82 -5.78 39.74
CA TRP A 230 14.03 -6.38 38.43
C TRP A 230 14.41 -5.34 37.37
N LEU A 231 13.84 -4.14 37.46
CA LEU A 231 14.09 -3.01 36.55
C LEU A 231 15.54 -2.55 36.69
N GLU A 232 16.03 -2.46 37.93
CA GLU A 232 17.40 -2.08 38.25
C GLU A 232 18.42 -3.13 37.80
N GLU A 233 18.18 -4.39 38.11
CA GLU A 233 19.03 -5.50 37.65
C GLU A 233 19.13 -5.56 36.12
N THR A 234 18.02 -5.34 35.41
CA THR A 234 18.02 -5.34 33.94
C THR A 234 18.75 -4.12 33.39
N ARG A 235 18.64 -2.96 34.05
CA ARG A 235 19.43 -1.77 33.67
C ARG A 235 20.93 -2.03 33.79
N ILE A 236 21.38 -2.76 34.82
CA ILE A 236 22.80 -3.14 34.94
C ILE A 236 23.23 -3.94 33.71
N VAL A 237 22.45 -4.94 33.28
CA VAL A 237 22.71 -5.69 32.05
C VAL A 237 22.77 -4.79 30.81
N LEU A 238 21.86 -3.80 30.70
CA LEU A 238 21.86 -2.83 29.61
C LEU A 238 23.18 -2.04 29.53
N VAL A 239 23.71 -1.60 30.67
CA VAL A 239 24.94 -0.81 30.75
C VAL A 239 26.17 -1.68 30.50
N GLU A 240 26.22 -2.87 31.10
CA GLU A 240 27.37 -3.79 30.94
C GLU A 240 27.45 -4.38 29.52
N ARG A 241 26.30 -4.63 28.88
CA ARG A 241 26.19 -5.34 27.61
C ARG A 241 25.40 -4.52 26.59
N THR A 242 25.72 -3.25 26.42
CA THR A 242 24.95 -2.32 25.57
C THR A 242 24.84 -2.80 24.12
N ALA A 243 25.94 -3.20 23.49
CA ALA A 243 25.93 -3.64 22.09
C ALA A 243 25.12 -4.92 21.87
N LEU A 244 25.27 -5.90 22.77
CA LEU A 244 24.55 -7.18 22.71
C LEU A 244 23.06 -6.98 22.98
N SER A 245 22.72 -6.12 23.94
CA SER A 245 21.34 -5.70 24.20
C SER A 245 20.75 -5.06 22.95
N PHE A 246 21.38 -4.03 22.39
CA PHE A 246 20.89 -3.36 21.19
C PHE A 246 20.67 -4.33 20.02
N ALA A 247 21.65 -5.18 19.69
CA ALA A 247 21.55 -6.14 18.60
C ALA A 247 20.39 -7.14 18.83
N THR A 248 20.27 -7.67 20.05
CA THR A 248 19.22 -8.63 20.41
C THR A 248 17.83 -8.00 20.35
N GLY A 249 17.68 -6.79 20.87
CA GLY A 249 16.41 -6.05 20.82
C GLY A 249 16.03 -5.63 19.41
N LEU A 250 17.00 -5.23 18.59
CA LEU A 250 16.77 -4.90 17.18
C LEU A 250 16.29 -6.13 16.40
N LEU A 251 16.94 -7.28 16.58
CA LEU A 251 16.52 -8.54 15.97
C LEU A 251 15.10 -8.93 16.42
N PHE A 252 14.82 -8.85 17.72
CA PHE A 252 13.49 -9.12 18.27
C PHE A 252 12.43 -8.20 17.65
N ASN A 253 12.73 -6.90 17.54
CA ASN A 253 11.78 -5.93 17.01
C ASN A 253 11.55 -6.11 15.50
N LEU A 254 12.60 -6.31 14.71
CA LEU A 254 12.48 -6.54 13.27
C LEU A 254 11.72 -7.84 12.97
N PHE A 255 12.11 -8.95 13.61
CA PHE A 255 11.45 -10.24 13.40
C PHE A 255 10.02 -10.24 13.94
N GLY A 256 9.80 -9.66 15.13
CA GLY A 256 8.48 -9.54 15.74
C GLY A 256 7.51 -8.75 14.85
N LEU A 257 7.92 -7.58 14.36
CA LEU A 257 7.10 -6.78 13.46
C LEU A 257 6.83 -7.49 12.13
N ALA A 258 7.82 -8.18 11.56
CA ALA A 258 7.65 -8.94 10.32
C ALA A 258 6.63 -10.09 10.49
N VAL A 259 6.72 -10.86 11.58
CA VAL A 259 5.78 -11.96 11.88
C VAL A 259 4.37 -11.42 12.13
N ILE A 260 4.24 -10.36 12.94
CA ILE A 260 2.94 -9.73 13.21
C ILE A 260 2.32 -9.21 11.90
N GLY A 261 3.11 -8.53 11.07
CA GLY A 261 2.68 -8.04 9.77
C GLY A 261 2.22 -9.15 8.83
N LEU A 262 2.97 -10.25 8.76
CA LEU A 262 2.62 -11.42 7.94
C LEU A 262 1.29 -12.05 8.38
N LEU A 263 1.10 -12.24 9.69
CA LEU A 263 -0.15 -12.79 10.23
C LEU A 263 -1.35 -11.84 9.99
N TRP A 264 -1.11 -10.53 10.00
CA TRP A 264 -2.16 -9.52 9.81
C TRP A 264 -2.77 -9.53 8.40
N ILE A 265 -1.98 -9.89 7.39
CA ILE A 265 -2.42 -9.96 5.98
C ILE A 265 -3.57 -10.96 5.82
N THR A 266 -3.47 -12.11 6.49
CA THR A 266 -4.50 -13.15 6.42
C THR A 266 -5.65 -12.87 7.38
N VAL A 267 -6.90 -12.92 6.91
CA VAL A 267 -8.09 -12.67 7.74
C VAL A 267 -8.16 -13.64 8.93
N CYS A 268 -7.81 -14.91 8.73
CA CYS A 268 -7.85 -15.95 9.76
C CYS A 268 -6.81 -15.77 10.87
N PHE A 269 -5.64 -15.19 10.59
CA PHE A 269 -4.59 -14.97 11.61
C PHE A 269 -4.62 -13.57 12.25
N ARG A 270 -5.61 -12.72 11.94
CA ARG A 270 -5.77 -11.43 12.63
C ARG A 270 -5.95 -11.56 14.14
N PRO A 271 -6.80 -12.45 14.69
CA PRO A 271 -6.92 -12.56 16.15
C PRO A 271 -5.61 -12.98 16.83
N PRO A 272 -4.88 -14.01 16.35
CA PRO A 272 -3.52 -14.30 16.82
C PRO A 272 -2.53 -13.13 16.67
N ALA A 273 -2.59 -12.39 15.55
CA ALA A 273 -1.71 -11.24 15.30
C ALA A 273 -1.94 -10.12 16.32
N VAL A 274 -3.20 -9.84 16.70
CA VAL A 274 -3.54 -8.87 17.74
C VAL A 274 -2.94 -9.30 19.09
N LEU A 275 -3.12 -10.56 19.48
CA LEU A 275 -2.58 -11.08 20.74
C LEU A 275 -1.04 -11.00 20.79
N LEU A 276 -0.39 -11.40 19.69
CA LEU A 276 1.06 -11.29 19.55
C LEU A 276 1.53 -9.83 19.59
N GLY A 277 0.80 -8.93 18.93
CA GLY A 277 1.06 -7.48 18.96
C GLY A 277 0.94 -6.87 20.35
N LEU A 278 -0.05 -7.28 21.15
CA LEU A 278 -0.18 -6.85 22.54
C LEU A 278 0.99 -7.32 23.40
N LEU A 279 1.40 -8.59 23.27
CA LEU A 279 2.57 -9.13 23.97
C LEU A 279 3.86 -8.41 23.55
N PHE A 280 4.05 -8.21 22.25
CA PHE A 280 5.18 -7.49 21.68
C PHE A 280 5.25 -6.05 22.19
N GLY A 281 4.12 -5.37 22.24
CA GLY A 281 3.99 -4.02 22.81
C GLY A 281 4.33 -3.99 24.30
N ALA A 282 3.83 -4.94 25.09
CA ALA A 282 4.14 -5.03 26.51
C ALA A 282 5.65 -5.23 26.78
N ILE A 283 6.32 -6.09 26.01
CA ILE A 283 7.77 -6.30 26.09
C ILE A 283 8.54 -5.03 25.71
N ASN A 284 8.11 -4.32 24.67
CA ASN A 284 8.72 -3.05 24.26
C ASN A 284 8.52 -1.93 25.30
N LEU A 285 7.36 -1.86 25.94
CA LEU A 285 7.09 -0.90 27.02
C LEU A 285 7.92 -1.19 28.27
N ALA A 286 8.07 -2.47 28.64
CA ALA A 286 8.96 -2.87 29.72
C ALA A 286 10.43 -2.53 29.40
N GLY A 287 10.85 -2.77 28.15
CA GLY A 287 12.17 -2.36 27.67
C GLY A 287 12.35 -0.85 27.75
N LEU A 288 11.38 -0.08 27.27
CA LEU A 288 11.39 1.38 27.32
C LEU A 288 11.53 1.90 28.75
N ALA A 289 10.91 1.25 29.75
CA ALA A 289 11.10 1.60 31.16
C ALA A 289 12.57 1.42 31.60
N VAL A 290 13.23 0.33 31.20
CA VAL A 290 14.64 0.07 31.50
C VAL A 290 15.56 1.10 30.82
N ALA A 291 15.34 1.37 29.54
CA ALA A 291 16.09 2.37 28.79
C ALA A 291 15.88 3.79 29.34
N GLY A 292 14.62 4.16 29.64
CA GLY A 292 14.25 5.44 30.23
C GLY A 292 14.86 5.64 31.61
N ASN A 293 14.94 4.58 32.43
CA ASN A 293 15.65 4.63 33.70
C ASN A 293 17.13 5.00 33.48
N GLU A 294 17.85 4.37 32.55
CA GLU A 294 19.26 4.71 32.27
C GLU A 294 19.42 6.14 31.70
N ILE A 295 18.61 6.50 30.71
CA ILE A 295 18.67 7.83 30.07
C ILE A 295 18.40 8.93 31.10
N GLY A 296 17.39 8.75 31.95
CA GLY A 296 17.05 9.70 33.01
C GLY A 296 18.17 9.90 34.03
N LEU A 297 18.91 8.84 34.36
CA LEU A 297 20.09 8.95 35.22
C LEU A 297 21.17 9.82 34.59
N ARG A 298 21.46 9.59 33.31
CA ARG A 298 22.47 10.36 32.56
C ARG A 298 22.08 11.82 32.42
N ILE A 299 20.80 12.10 32.21
CA ILE A 299 20.25 13.46 32.20
C ILE A 299 20.47 14.11 33.58
N GLY A 300 20.04 13.46 34.67
CA GLY A 300 20.22 14.01 36.03
C GLY A 300 21.69 14.28 36.37
N GLN A 301 22.58 13.35 36.03
CA GLN A 301 24.04 13.52 36.20
C GLN A 301 24.58 14.72 35.41
N ARG A 302 24.06 14.98 34.20
CA ARG A 302 24.46 16.13 33.38
C ARG A 302 24.09 17.48 34.03
N PHE A 303 23.00 17.49 34.81
CA PHE A 303 22.54 18.62 35.61
C PHE A 303 23.08 18.61 37.05
N LYS A 304 23.91 17.62 37.42
CA LYS A 304 24.41 17.39 38.80
C LYS A 304 23.29 17.18 39.83
N GLU A 305 22.12 16.72 39.40
CA GLU A 305 20.99 16.40 40.27
C GLU A 305 20.82 14.89 40.41
N GLN A 306 20.48 14.44 41.61
CA GLN A 306 20.19 13.04 41.91
C GLN A 306 18.69 12.86 42.10
N TRP A 307 18.00 12.55 41.01
CA TRP A 307 16.57 12.33 41.03
C TRP A 307 16.20 10.94 41.54
N VAL A 308 15.06 10.87 42.25
CA VAL A 308 14.45 9.59 42.62
C VAL A 308 14.04 8.80 41.37
N MET A 309 14.11 7.48 41.45
CA MET A 309 13.94 6.55 40.33
C MET A 309 12.70 6.78 39.44
N PRO A 310 11.47 6.97 39.95
CA PRO A 310 10.31 7.18 39.08
C PRO A 310 10.42 8.48 38.28
N PHE A 311 10.92 9.56 38.90
CA PHE A 311 11.08 10.84 38.22
C PHE A 311 12.14 10.77 37.12
N ARG A 312 13.29 10.12 37.41
CA ARG A 312 14.35 9.92 36.43
C ARG A 312 13.82 9.12 35.23
N MET A 313 13.09 8.03 35.47
CA MET A 313 12.55 7.16 34.43
C MET A 313 11.54 7.90 33.56
N ILE A 314 10.62 8.66 34.16
CA ILE A 314 9.66 9.49 33.41
C ILE A 314 10.41 10.46 32.51
N LEU A 315 11.39 11.20 33.02
CA LEU A 315 12.17 12.13 32.21
C LEU A 315 12.95 11.42 31.09
N GLY A 316 13.55 10.26 31.37
CA GLY A 316 14.26 9.50 30.35
C GLY A 316 13.36 8.87 29.27
N ILE A 317 12.05 8.76 29.50
CA ILE A 317 11.06 8.39 28.47
C ILE A 317 10.57 9.64 27.73
N LEU A 318 10.16 10.67 28.48
CA LEU A 318 9.53 11.85 27.92
C LEU A 318 10.47 12.70 27.07
N VAL A 319 11.75 12.83 27.42
CA VAL A 319 12.69 13.66 26.65
C VAL A 319 12.95 13.09 25.24
N PRO A 320 13.45 11.85 25.08
CA PRO A 320 13.60 11.28 23.74
C PRO A 320 12.25 11.00 23.07
N GLY A 321 11.23 10.65 23.85
CA GLY A 321 9.87 10.43 23.36
C GLY A 321 9.24 11.68 22.77
N ALA A 322 9.44 12.86 23.36
CA ALA A 322 8.96 14.14 22.84
C ALA A 322 9.62 14.47 21.49
N PHE A 323 10.93 14.22 21.36
CA PHE A 323 11.63 14.40 20.08
C PHE A 323 11.04 13.49 18.98
N ILE A 324 10.85 12.20 19.29
CA ILE A 324 10.22 11.24 18.36
C ILE A 324 8.77 11.65 18.04
N ALA A 325 8.02 12.10 19.04
CA ALA A 325 6.64 12.57 18.88
C ALA A 325 6.55 13.78 17.94
N VAL A 326 7.47 14.73 18.04
CA VAL A 326 7.53 15.88 17.12
C VAL A 326 7.76 15.41 15.69
N LEU A 327 8.72 14.52 15.46
CA LEU A 327 8.97 13.95 14.12
C LEU A 327 7.72 13.22 13.58
N TRP A 328 6.99 12.52 14.44
CA TRP A 328 5.78 11.82 14.05
C TRP A 328 4.62 12.79 13.73
N VAL A 329 4.46 13.87 14.50
CA VAL A 329 3.43 14.91 14.27
C VAL A 329 3.65 15.64 12.94
N LEU A 330 4.91 15.93 12.59
CA LEU A 330 5.28 16.55 11.31
C LEU A 330 4.85 15.69 10.10
N GLY A 331 4.72 14.38 10.26
CA GLY A 331 4.21 13.48 9.24
C GLY A 331 5.14 13.28 8.03
N SER A 332 4.62 12.68 6.96
CA SER A 332 5.31 12.43 5.70
C SER A 332 6.68 11.76 5.90
N CYS A 333 7.77 12.37 5.41
CA CYS A 333 9.14 11.84 5.50
C CYS A 333 9.65 11.71 6.94
N PHE A 334 9.19 12.56 7.87
CA PHE A 334 9.62 12.53 9.27
C PHE A 334 9.02 11.34 10.04
N GLY A 335 7.90 10.79 9.56
CA GLY A 335 7.29 9.59 10.13
C GLY A 335 8.22 8.37 10.08
N PHE A 336 8.99 8.21 9.00
CA PHE A 336 9.99 7.15 8.89
C PHE A 336 11.09 7.29 9.94
N PHE A 337 11.65 8.49 10.11
CA PHE A 337 12.68 8.75 11.12
C PHE A 337 12.14 8.59 12.55
N ALA A 338 10.89 8.99 12.80
CA ALA A 338 10.22 8.75 14.07
C ALA A 338 10.11 7.25 14.37
N PHE A 339 9.72 6.44 13.37
CA PHE A 339 9.64 4.99 13.49
C PHE A 339 11.01 4.36 13.78
N ILE A 340 12.05 4.72 13.02
CA ILE A 340 13.42 4.24 13.25
C ILE A 340 13.94 4.67 14.63
N GLY A 341 13.69 5.91 15.05
CA GLY A 341 14.06 6.42 16.36
C GLY A 341 13.37 5.67 17.50
N ALA A 342 12.06 5.41 17.37
CA ALA A 342 11.32 4.60 18.34
C ALA A 342 11.83 3.17 18.40
N LEU A 343 12.04 2.54 17.24
CA LEU A 343 12.59 1.19 17.11
C LEU A 343 13.96 1.08 17.77
N ALA A 344 14.86 2.02 17.51
CA ALA A 344 16.19 2.04 18.11
C ALA A 344 16.13 2.23 19.63
N LEU A 345 15.30 3.16 20.11
CA LEU A 345 15.14 3.45 21.53
C LEU A 345 14.62 2.24 22.32
N THR A 346 13.56 1.57 21.83
CA THR A 346 13.00 0.41 22.53
C THR A 346 13.91 -0.81 22.42
N SER A 347 14.69 -0.95 21.35
CA SER A 347 15.63 -2.06 21.15
C SER A 347 16.69 -2.16 22.24
N PHE A 348 17.19 -1.05 22.79
CA PHE A 348 18.13 -1.10 23.91
C PHE A 348 17.53 -1.84 25.11
N GLY A 349 16.37 -1.38 25.57
CA GLY A 349 15.72 -1.93 26.75
C GLY A 349 15.20 -3.35 26.55
N THR A 350 14.49 -3.61 25.45
CA THR A 350 13.98 -4.94 25.12
C THR A 350 15.11 -5.94 24.93
N GLY A 351 16.22 -5.48 24.35
CA GLY A 351 17.46 -6.23 24.29
C GLY A 351 17.95 -6.70 25.65
N ALA A 352 18.14 -5.78 26.59
CA ALA A 352 18.63 -6.11 27.93
C ALA A 352 17.72 -7.11 28.66
N LEU A 353 16.40 -7.02 28.43
CA LEU A 353 15.43 -8.00 28.92
C LEU A 353 15.70 -9.40 28.39
N LEU A 354 15.85 -9.53 27.07
CA LEU A 354 16.09 -10.81 26.41
C LEU A 354 17.46 -11.38 26.77
N VAL A 355 18.49 -10.54 26.88
CA VAL A 355 19.83 -10.95 27.30
C VAL A 355 19.81 -11.55 28.69
N LYS A 356 19.15 -10.88 29.63
CA LYS A 356 18.98 -11.35 31.01
C LYS A 356 18.15 -12.64 31.05
N PHE A 357 17.04 -12.70 30.31
CA PHE A 357 16.12 -13.83 30.32
C PHE A 357 16.72 -15.09 29.68
N LEU A 358 17.43 -14.94 28.57
CA LEU A 358 18.04 -16.03 27.80
C LEU A 358 19.48 -16.36 28.24
N LYS A 359 20.03 -15.63 29.21
CA LYS A 359 21.43 -15.75 29.70
C LYS A 359 22.45 -15.65 28.56
N LEU A 360 22.24 -14.70 27.64
CA LEU A 360 23.08 -14.57 26.45
C LEU A 360 24.47 -14.03 26.80
N GLY A 361 25.50 -14.76 26.37
CA GLY A 361 26.91 -14.41 26.60
C GLY A 361 27.40 -14.67 28.02
N GLU A 362 26.69 -15.49 28.81
CA GLU A 362 27.31 -16.18 29.96
C GLU A 362 28.10 -17.37 29.41
N ALA A 363 29.36 -17.54 29.85
CA ALA A 363 30.10 -18.76 29.57
C ALA A 363 29.34 -19.92 30.25
N ARG A 364 28.88 -20.90 29.47
CA ARG A 364 28.33 -22.13 30.02
C ARG A 364 29.48 -22.85 30.73
N GLY A 365 29.51 -22.73 32.06
CA GLY A 365 30.41 -23.48 32.93
C GLY A 365 30.11 -24.97 32.91
#